data_AF-A0A7C0VWI0-F1
#
_entry.id   AF-A0A7C0VWI0-F1
#
_cell.length_a   1.000
_cell.length_b   1.000
_cell.length_c   1.000
_cell.angle_alpha   90.00
_cell.angle_beta   90.00
_cell.angle_gamma   90.00
#
_symmetry.space_group_name_H-M   'P 1'
#
loop_
_entity.id
_entity.type
_entity.pdbx_description
1 polymer ?
#
loop_
_entity_poly.entity_id
_entity_poly.type
_entity_poly.pdbx_seq_one_letter_code
_entity_poly.pdbx_strand_id
1 'polypeptide(L)'
;METGRSGPPRTAPAPPPGSSTRPEAGGLDALAITTLRGVGPRVAERLDRLGIRTVQDLLFHLPLRYEDRTRVVPIGSLRIGASALVEGEVELTELGRGRRR
;
A
#
# COMPACT_ATOMS: atom_id res chain seq x y z
N MET A 1 17.27 62.79 -31.72
CA MET A 1 16.02 62.93 -30.96
C MET A 1 15.07 61.86 -31.52
N GLU A 2 15.12 60.62 -31.01
CA GLU A 2 14.25 60.13 -29.92
C GLU A 2 12.77 60.36 -30.25
N THR A 3 11.88 59.39 -30.36
CA THR A 3 11.76 58.02 -29.83
C THR A 3 10.91 57.22 -30.84
N GLY A 4 11.22 55.97 -31.14
CA GLY A 4 10.78 54.85 -30.33
C GLY A 4 9.40 54.36 -30.78
N ARG A 5 9.38 53.44 -31.75
CA ARG A 5 8.21 52.62 -32.08
C ARG A 5 7.74 51.91 -30.81
N SER A 6 6.56 52.25 -30.30
CA SER A 6 5.91 51.50 -29.23
C SER A 6 4.44 51.28 -29.59
N GLY A 7 4.21 50.28 -30.44
CA GLY A 7 2.91 49.61 -30.47
C GLY A 7 2.85 48.65 -29.29
N PRO A 8 1.69 48.48 -28.62
CA PRO A 8 1.58 47.63 -27.44
C PRO A 8 1.98 46.19 -27.79
N PRO A 9 2.60 45.44 -26.85
CA PRO A 9 2.97 44.06 -27.09
C PRO A 9 1.70 43.25 -27.38
N ARG A 10 1.71 42.51 -28.50
CA ARG A 10 0.79 41.41 -28.77
C ARG A 10 0.66 40.60 -27.50
N THR A 11 -0.51 40.63 -26.88
CA THR A 11 -0.89 39.74 -25.78
C THR A 11 -0.56 38.32 -26.22
N ALA A 12 0.43 37.72 -25.56
CA ALA A 12 0.67 36.30 -25.67
C ALA A 12 -0.63 35.57 -25.27
N PRO A 13 -1.01 34.48 -25.95
CA PRO A 13 -2.14 33.70 -25.48
C PRO A 13 -1.87 33.26 -24.04
N ALA A 14 -2.89 33.38 -23.18
CA ALA A 14 -2.84 32.87 -21.82
C ALA A 14 -2.37 31.41 -21.85
N PRO A 15 -1.44 31.00 -20.99
CA PRO A 15 -1.08 29.59 -20.87
C PRO A 15 -2.35 28.78 -20.53
N PRO A 16 -2.52 27.57 -21.08
CA PRO A 16 -3.68 26.74 -20.79
C PRO A 16 -3.82 26.51 -19.27
N PRO A 17 -5.02 26.59 -18.70
CA PRO A 17 -5.22 26.24 -17.29
C PRO A 17 -5.01 24.73 -17.14
N GLY A 18 -4.02 24.33 -16.35
CA GLY A 18 -3.99 22.98 -15.77
C GLY A 18 -2.98 21.98 -16.33
N SER A 19 -1.80 22.39 -16.81
CA SER A 19 -0.64 21.49 -16.72
C SER A 19 0.02 21.71 -15.37
N SER A 20 -0.58 21.16 -14.31
CA SER A 20 0.23 20.86 -13.13
C SER A 20 1.35 19.97 -13.65
N THR A 21 2.57 20.49 -13.65
CA THR A 21 3.79 19.68 -13.62
C THR A 21 3.72 18.87 -12.33
N ARG A 22 2.85 17.85 -12.34
CA ARG A 22 2.90 16.74 -11.41
C ARG A 22 4.25 16.11 -11.74
N PRO A 23 5.15 15.94 -10.76
CA PRO A 23 6.43 15.32 -11.03
C PRO A 23 6.15 14.05 -11.81
N GLU A 24 6.86 13.86 -12.92
CA GLU A 24 6.87 12.63 -13.69
C GLU A 24 7.56 11.56 -12.84
N ALA A 25 6.95 11.25 -11.69
CA ALA A 25 7.23 10.08 -10.92
C ALA A 25 6.76 8.95 -11.83
N GLY A 26 7.72 8.18 -12.36
CA GLY A 26 7.43 6.94 -13.08
C GLY A 26 6.31 6.20 -12.35
N GLY A 27 5.27 5.85 -13.10
CA GLY A 27 4.05 5.35 -12.50
C GLY A 27 4.32 4.13 -11.62
N LEU A 28 3.40 3.88 -10.70
CA LEU A 28 3.50 2.75 -9.75
C LEU A 28 3.55 1.38 -10.46
N ASP A 29 3.21 1.37 -11.76
CA ASP A 29 3.33 0.27 -12.71
C ASP A 29 4.79 -0.04 -13.10
N ALA A 30 5.70 0.94 -13.09
CA ALA A 30 7.11 0.71 -13.42
C ALA A 30 7.97 0.35 -12.19
N LEU A 31 7.44 0.60 -10.99
CA LEU A 31 8.17 0.41 -9.75
C LEU A 31 8.11 -1.06 -9.30
N ALA A 32 9.26 -1.73 -9.30
CA ALA A 32 9.37 -3.11 -8.85
C ALA A 32 9.04 -3.25 -7.36
N ILE A 33 8.30 -4.30 -7.00
CA ILE A 33 7.85 -4.53 -5.62
C ILE A 33 8.98 -4.74 -4.60
N THR A 34 10.17 -5.11 -5.06
CA THR A 34 11.40 -5.25 -4.25
C THR A 34 11.93 -3.92 -3.72
N THR A 35 11.48 -2.79 -4.27
CA THR A 35 11.81 -1.45 -3.74
C THR A 35 11.08 -1.14 -2.43
N LEU A 36 10.00 -1.86 -2.13
CA LEU A 36 9.20 -1.65 -0.93
C LEU A 36 9.91 -2.25 0.30
N ARG A 37 10.05 -1.47 1.37
CA ARG A 37 10.61 -1.96 2.64
C ARG A 37 9.75 -3.09 3.19
N GLY A 38 10.39 -4.23 3.47
CA GLY A 38 9.73 -5.45 3.93
C GLY A 38 9.56 -6.53 2.86
N VAL A 39 9.79 -6.20 1.58
CA VAL A 39 9.78 -7.17 0.48
C VAL A 39 11.21 -7.66 0.22
N GLY A 40 11.61 -8.68 0.98
CA GLY A 40 12.85 -9.42 0.72
C GLY A 40 12.71 -10.42 -0.44
N PRO A 41 13.80 -11.10 -0.84
CA PRO A 41 13.80 -12.02 -1.99
C PRO A 41 12.76 -13.16 -1.86
N ARG A 42 12.59 -13.71 -0.65
CA ARG A 42 11.57 -14.74 -0.37
C ARG A 42 10.14 -14.23 -0.51
N VAL A 43 9.90 -12.97 -0.15
CA VAL A 43 8.57 -12.34 -0.26
C VAL A 43 8.30 -11.98 -1.71
N ALA A 44 9.31 -11.49 -2.43
CA ALA A 44 9.24 -11.21 -3.87
C ALA A 44 8.92 -12.47 -4.68
N GLU A 45 9.57 -13.61 -4.42
CA GLU A 45 9.22 -14.90 -5.06
C GLU A 45 7.78 -15.34 -4.78
N ARG A 46 7.27 -15.07 -3.56
CA ARG A 46 5.88 -15.40 -3.21
C ARG A 46 4.88 -14.47 -3.90
N LEU A 47 5.23 -13.19 -4.04
CA LEU A 47 4.44 -12.19 -4.75
C LEU A 47 4.43 -12.44 -6.26
N ASP A 48 5.55 -12.84 -6.85
CA ASP A 48 5.63 -13.18 -8.28
C ASP A 48 4.77 -14.41 -8.62
N ARG A 49 4.71 -15.41 -7.72
CA ARG A 49 3.76 -16.54 -7.84
C ARG A 49 2.29 -16.13 -7.76
N LEU A 50 1.99 -14.99 -7.13
CA LEU A 50 0.66 -14.39 -7.08
C LEU A 50 0.40 -13.43 -8.26
N GLY A 51 1.38 -13.26 -9.16
CA GLY A 51 1.29 -12.34 -10.30
C GLY A 51 1.55 -10.87 -9.95
N ILE A 52 2.07 -10.58 -8.76
CA ILE A 52 2.28 -9.23 -8.25
C ILE A 52 3.76 -8.87 -8.45
N ARG A 53 4.04 -8.01 -9.42
CA ARG A 53 5.43 -7.61 -9.78
C ARG A 53 5.71 -6.15 -9.50
N THR A 54 4.67 -5.32 -9.59
CA THR A 54 4.76 -3.87 -9.47
C THR A 54 4.09 -3.40 -8.18
N VAL A 55 4.43 -2.19 -7.73
CA VAL A 55 3.76 -1.59 -6.58
C VAL A 55 2.28 -1.34 -6.88
N GLN A 56 1.93 -1.03 -8.13
CA GLN A 56 0.54 -0.92 -8.56
C GLN A 56 -0.24 -2.23 -8.38
N ASP A 57 0.33 -3.37 -8.77
CA ASP A 57 -0.33 -4.68 -8.63
C ASP A 57 -0.64 -4.98 -7.16
N LEU A 58 0.27 -4.60 -6.25
CA LEU A 58 0.07 -4.79 -4.81
C LEU A 58 -1.08 -3.94 -4.27
N LEU A 59 -1.19 -2.69 -4.73
CA LEU A 59 -2.27 -1.78 -4.31
C LEU A 59 -3.66 -2.28 -4.75
N PHE A 60 -3.73 -2.98 -5.87
CA PHE A 60 -4.97 -3.56 -6.38
C PHE A 60 -5.16 -5.03 -6.01
N HIS A 61 -4.22 -5.63 -5.27
CA HIS A 61 -4.40 -6.96 -4.68
C HIS A 61 -5.20 -6.86 -3.38
N LEU A 62 -6.52 -6.68 -3.55
CA LEU A 62 -7.44 -6.46 -2.43
C LEU A 62 -7.53 -7.70 -1.52
N PRO A 63 -7.55 -7.51 -0.18
CA PRO A 63 -7.78 -8.61 0.74
C PRO A 63 -9.10 -9.34 0.47
N LEU A 64 -9.07 -10.67 0.49
CA LEU A 64 -10.28 -11.50 0.34
C LEU A 64 -11.33 -11.19 1.41
N ARG A 65 -10.88 -10.87 2.62
CA ARG A 65 -11.73 -10.48 3.74
C ARG A 65 -10.95 -9.53 4.65
N TYR A 66 -11.60 -8.45 5.03
CA TYR A 66 -11.12 -7.62 6.12
C TYR A 66 -11.59 -8.21 7.45
N GLU A 67 -10.65 -8.46 8.37
CA GLU A 67 -10.98 -8.89 9.73
C GLU A 67 -11.11 -7.64 10.61
N ASP A 68 -12.33 -7.38 11.08
CA ASP A 68 -12.57 -6.28 12.01
C ASP A 68 -12.10 -6.66 13.42
N ARG A 69 -10.98 -6.06 13.83
CA ARG A 69 -10.34 -6.25 15.14
C ARG A 69 -10.62 -5.11 16.12
N THR A 70 -11.69 -4.34 15.91
CA THR A 70 -12.01 -3.19 16.78
C THR A 70 -12.64 -3.59 18.12
N ARG A 71 -13.13 -4.83 18.24
CA ARG A 71 -13.91 -5.28 19.40
C ARG A 71 -13.27 -6.47 20.09
N VAL A 72 -12.83 -6.24 21.32
CA VAL A 72 -12.39 -7.30 22.22
C VAL A 72 -13.63 -7.97 22.83
N VAL A 73 -13.67 -9.30 22.77
CA VAL A 73 -14.75 -10.14 23.27
C VAL A 73 -14.24 -10.90 24.50
N PRO A 74 -14.98 -10.91 25.62
CA PRO A 74 -14.62 -11.72 26.79
C PRO A 74 -14.56 -13.21 26.44
N ILE A 75 -13.55 -13.92 26.93
CA ILE A 75 -13.33 -15.36 26.68
C ILE A 75 -14.59 -16.19 26.96
N GLY A 76 -15.29 -15.89 28.06
CA GLY A 76 -16.50 -16.61 28.46
C GLY A 76 -17.71 -16.43 27.55
N SER A 77 -17.65 -15.51 26.57
CA SER A 77 -18.75 -15.20 25.64
C SER A 77 -18.47 -15.62 24.19
N LEU A 78 -17.37 -16.36 23.96
CA LEU A 78 -16.99 -16.84 22.64
C LEU A 78 -18.00 -17.87 22.11
N ARG A 79 -18.25 -17.81 20.80
CA ARG A 79 -19.10 -18.77 20.08
C ARG A 79 -18.25 -19.68 19.20
N ILE A 80 -18.58 -20.96 19.19
CA ILE A 80 -17.91 -21.96 18.35
C ILE A 80 -18.05 -21.54 16.87
N GLY A 81 -16.92 -21.51 16.17
CA GLY A 81 -16.85 -21.14 14.74
C GLY A 81 -16.80 -19.64 14.47
N ALA A 82 -16.83 -18.77 15.49
CA ALA A 82 -16.66 -17.33 15.31
C ALA A 82 -15.20 -16.90 15.51
N SER A 83 -14.68 -16.07 14.61
CA SER A 83 -13.44 -15.32 14.84
C SER A 83 -13.72 -14.17 15.81
N ALA A 84 -12.97 -14.10 16.91
CA ALA A 84 -13.10 -13.06 17.91
C ALA A 84 -11.72 -12.63 18.41
N LEU A 85 -11.57 -11.34 18.71
CA LEU A 85 -10.40 -10.79 19.38
C LEU A 85 -10.57 -10.93 20.89
N VAL A 86 -9.54 -11.40 21.57
CA VAL A 86 -9.57 -11.67 23.01
C VAL A 86 -8.32 -11.08 23.65
N GLU A 87 -8.47 -10.53 24.85
CA GLU A 87 -7.35 -10.12 25.71
C GLU A 87 -7.29 -11.01 26.95
N GLY A 88 -6.08 -11.37 27.37
CA GLY A 88 -5.84 -12.20 28.53
C GLY A 88 -4.35 -12.34 28.82
N GLU A 89 -4.04 -12.75 30.04
CA GLU A 89 -2.67 -13.06 30.45
C GLU A 89 -2.38 -14.55 30.23
N VAL A 90 -1.17 -14.85 29.77
CA VAL A 90 -0.72 -16.24 29.56
C VAL A 90 -0.08 -16.73 30.86
N GLU A 91 -0.82 -17.50 31.65
CA GLU A 91 -0.31 -18.04 32.93
C GLU A 91 0.66 -19.21 32.75
N LEU A 92 0.46 -20.04 31.72
CA LEU A 92 1.27 -21.23 31.45
C LEU A 92 1.45 -21.43 29.95
N THR A 93 2.67 -21.75 29.52
CA THR A 93 2.96 -22.21 28.17
C THR A 93 3.75 -23.50 28.26
N GLU A 94 3.15 -24.61 27.82
CA GLU A 94 3.85 -25.88 27.70
C GLU A 94 4.23 -26.13 26.23
N LEU A 95 5.52 -26.36 25.98
CA LEU A 95 6.00 -26.77 24.66
C LEU A 95 5.90 -28.29 24.56
N GLY A 96 4.80 -28.77 23.96
CA GLY A 96 4.67 -30.17 23.58
C GLY A 96 5.77 -30.55 22.59
N ARG A 97 6.78 -31.30 23.04
CA ARG A 97 7.86 -31.81 22.17
C ARG A 97 7.28 -32.92 21.28
N GLY A 98 6.66 -32.52 20.16
CA GLY A 98 6.23 -33.43 19.12
C GLY A 98 7.42 -34.29 18.67
N ARG A 99 7.28 -35.61 18.80
CA ARG A 99 8.29 -36.59 18.38
C ARG A 99 8.56 -36.42 16.89
N ARG A 100 9.68 -35.79 16.56
CA ARG A 100 10.20 -35.65 15.19
C ARG A 100 10.52 -37.07 14.70
N ARG A 101 9.84 -37.51 13.64
CA ARG A 101 10.14 -38.73 12.89
C ARG A 101 10.67 -38.34 11.52
#